data_AF-A0A7V0R2Q3-F1
#
_entry.id   AF-A0A7V0R2Q3-F1
#
_cell.length_a   1.000
_cell.length_b   1.000
_cell.length_c   1.000
_cell.angle_alpha   90.00
_cell.angle_beta   90.00
_cell.angle_gamma   90.00
#
_symmetry.space_group_name_H-M   'P 1'
#
loop_
_entity.id
_entity.type
_entity.pdbx_description
1 polymer ?
#
loop_
_entity_poly.entity_id
_entity_poly.type
_entity_poly.pdbx_seq_one_letter_code
_entity_poly.pdbx_strand_id
1 'polypeptide(L)'
;GNVIDPFDLIGRYGTDAVRYYLLREITPFEDSDITEEKFKEVYNANLANGLGNLTARIMKMSEQYLSQCSHPRHPMSGMGVPKEYHEFMDNYELNKAMDFIWDKISELDLHIQKTEPFKVAKQDKEKAKEILRYLISELSQIAITLRPFLPETSEKILDAIKQNKMPKPLFLRKK
;
A
#
# COMPACT_ATOMS: atom_id res chain seq x y z
N GLY A 1 0.03 -19.52 -28.62
CA GLY A 1 -1.37 -19.35 -28.20
C GLY A 1 -1.43 -18.25 -27.16
N ASN A 2 -2.51 -17.48 -27.12
CA ASN A 2 -2.66 -16.30 -26.25
C ASN A 2 -2.93 -16.68 -24.77
N VAL A 3 -2.33 -17.76 -24.30
CA VAL A 3 -2.50 -18.25 -22.93
C VAL A 3 -1.43 -17.61 -22.06
N ILE A 4 -1.85 -16.95 -20.98
CA ILE A 4 -0.96 -16.40 -19.97
C ILE A 4 -0.87 -17.41 -18.83
N ASP A 5 0.33 -17.94 -18.59
CA ASP A 5 0.57 -18.81 -17.45
C ASP A 5 0.67 -17.98 -16.15
N PRO A 6 -0.20 -18.20 -15.15
CA PRO A 6 -0.11 -17.50 -13.87
C PRO A 6 1.22 -17.77 -13.14
N PHE A 7 1.85 -18.92 -13.32
CA PHE A 7 3.13 -19.24 -12.69
C PHE A 7 4.29 -18.43 -13.31
N ASP A 8 4.23 -18.13 -14.61
CA ASP A 8 5.19 -17.24 -15.25
C ASP A 8 5.04 -15.80 -14.77
N LEU A 9 3.81 -15.35 -14.53
CA LEU A 9 3.57 -14.04 -13.91
C LEU A 9 4.08 -13.99 -12.47
N ILE A 10 3.81 -15.03 -11.66
CA ILE A 10 4.30 -15.12 -10.29
C ILE A 10 5.83 -15.08 -10.26
N GLY A 11 6.51 -15.85 -11.12
CA GLY A 11 7.97 -15.87 -11.18
C GLY A 11 8.59 -14.51 -11.52
N ARG A 12 7.88 -13.67 -12.28
CA ARG A 12 8.39 -12.36 -12.72
C ARG A 12 7.96 -11.22 -11.83
N TYR A 13 6.74 -11.22 -11.33
CA TYR A 13 6.12 -10.09 -10.63
C TYR A 13 5.82 -10.37 -9.16
N GLY A 14 5.85 -11.64 -8.73
CA GLY A 14 5.53 -12.08 -7.37
C GLY A 14 4.05 -12.41 -7.18
N THR A 15 3.76 -13.25 -6.19
CA THR A 15 2.41 -13.76 -5.89
C THR A 15 1.42 -12.64 -5.60
N ASP A 16 1.79 -11.69 -4.73
CA ASP A 16 0.92 -10.58 -4.36
C ASP A 16 0.55 -9.72 -5.59
N ALA A 17 1.50 -9.44 -6.50
CA ALA A 17 1.19 -8.69 -7.71
C ALA A 17 0.11 -9.38 -8.57
N VAL A 18 0.18 -10.70 -8.68
CA VAL A 18 -0.81 -11.48 -9.43
C VAL A 18 -2.16 -11.49 -8.72
N ARG A 19 -2.17 -11.67 -7.39
CA ARG A 19 -3.40 -11.57 -6.58
C ARG A 19 -4.06 -10.21 -6.73
N TYR A 20 -3.28 -9.14 -6.64
CA TYR A 20 -3.75 -7.77 -6.83
C TYR A 20 -4.44 -7.59 -8.18
N TYR A 21 -3.77 -7.99 -9.27
CA TYR A 21 -4.32 -7.82 -10.62
C TYR A 21 -5.63 -8.60 -10.81
N LEU A 22 -5.66 -9.87 -10.39
CA LEU A 22 -6.84 -10.72 -10.54
C LEU A 22 -8.03 -10.25 -9.68
N LEU A 23 -7.78 -9.68 -8.50
CA LEU A 23 -8.85 -9.27 -7.59
C LEU A 23 -9.35 -7.84 -7.86
N ARG A 24 -8.54 -6.97 -8.49
CA ARG A 24 -8.91 -5.59 -8.79
C ARG A 24 -9.35 -5.37 -10.23
N GLU A 25 -8.59 -5.90 -11.19
CA GLU A 25 -8.72 -5.55 -12.61
C GLU A 25 -9.64 -6.51 -13.38
N ILE A 26 -9.89 -7.69 -12.83
CA ILE A 26 -10.73 -8.71 -13.45
C ILE A 26 -12.07 -8.70 -12.76
N THR A 27 -13.13 -8.46 -13.53
CA THR A 27 -14.50 -8.54 -13.01
C THR A 27 -14.98 -10.00 -13.10
N PRO A 28 -15.71 -10.51 -12.09
CA PRO A 28 -16.30 -11.85 -12.18
C PRO A 28 -17.45 -11.96 -13.19
N PHE A 29 -17.96 -10.83 -13.65
CA PHE A 29 -19.22 -10.72 -14.40
C PHE A 29 -19.02 -10.47 -15.90
N GLU A 30 -17.82 -10.06 -16.32
CA GLU A 30 -17.52 -9.73 -17.71
C GLU A 30 -16.20 -10.40 -18.16
N ASP A 31 -16.15 -10.79 -19.44
CA ASP A 31 -14.91 -11.29 -20.03
C ASP A 31 -13.86 -10.17 -20.07
N SER A 32 -12.80 -10.35 -19.29
CA SER A 32 -11.69 -9.41 -19.21
C SER A 32 -10.52 -9.90 -20.05
N ASP A 33 -10.13 -9.13 -21.08
CA ASP A 33 -8.91 -9.40 -21.82
C ASP A 33 -7.68 -9.15 -20.94
N ILE A 34 -6.93 -10.22 -20.66
CA ILE A 34 -5.66 -10.15 -19.94
C ILE A 34 -4.53 -10.12 -20.95
N THR A 35 -3.71 -9.07 -20.88
CA THR A 35 -2.43 -9.01 -21.58
C THR A 35 -1.31 -8.79 -20.57
N GLU A 36 -0.12 -9.26 -20.90
CA GLU A 36 1.04 -9.03 -20.04
C GLU A 36 1.41 -7.54 -19.99
N GLU A 37 1.21 -6.82 -21.09
CA GLU A 37 1.41 -5.38 -21.18
C GLU A 37 0.53 -4.63 -20.17
N LYS A 38 -0.79 -4.93 -20.15
CA LYS A 38 -1.72 -4.32 -19.19
C LYS A 38 -1.35 -4.69 -17.75
N PHE A 39 -0.97 -5.95 -17.51
CA PHE A 39 -0.47 -6.38 -16.21
C PHE A 39 0.74 -5.56 -15.77
N LYS A 40 1.73 -5.39 -16.65
CA LYS A 40 2.96 -4.63 -16.37
C LYS A 40 2.67 -3.16 -16.08
N GLU A 41 1.76 -2.55 -16.83
CA GLU A 41 1.32 -1.16 -16.63
C GLU A 41 0.67 -0.98 -15.26
N VAL A 42 -0.30 -1.83 -14.94
CA VAL A 42 -1.00 -1.84 -13.66
C VAL A 42 -0.02 -2.08 -12.50
N TYR A 43 0.87 -3.06 -12.62
CA TYR A 43 1.91 -3.34 -11.63
C TYR A 43 2.79 -2.10 -11.38
N ASN A 44 3.28 -1.47 -12.44
CA ASN A 44 4.18 -0.33 -12.32
C ASN A 44 3.46 0.89 -11.74
N ALA A 45 2.23 1.17 -12.17
CA ALA A 45 1.46 2.32 -11.71
C ALA A 45 1.01 2.15 -10.25
N ASN A 46 0.32 1.05 -9.94
CA ASN A 46 -0.41 0.90 -8.70
C ASN A 46 0.44 0.33 -7.56
N LEU A 47 1.31 -0.64 -7.87
CA LEU A 47 2.12 -1.32 -6.86
C LEU A 47 3.48 -0.64 -6.68
N ALA A 48 4.27 -0.52 -7.76
CA ALA A 48 5.60 0.06 -7.66
C ALA A 48 5.55 1.57 -7.40
N ASN A 49 4.82 2.33 -8.23
CA ASN A 49 4.76 3.78 -8.11
C ASN A 49 3.77 4.27 -7.04
N GLY A 50 2.72 3.49 -6.75
CA GLY A 50 1.77 3.77 -5.69
C GLY A 50 2.28 3.28 -4.33
N LEU A 51 1.78 2.13 -3.88
CA LEU A 51 2.02 1.59 -2.54
C LEU A 51 3.52 1.50 -2.17
N GLY A 52 4.35 1.03 -3.11
CA GLY A 52 5.80 0.85 -2.92
C GLY A 52 6.51 2.15 -2.61
N ASN A 53 6.33 3.17 -3.47
CA ASN A 53 6.94 4.48 -3.27
C ASN A 53 6.38 5.20 -2.04
N LEU A 54 5.08 5.12 -1.78
CA LEU A 54 4.48 5.72 -0.59
C LEU A 54 5.12 5.16 0.69
N THR A 55 5.19 3.83 0.79
CA THR A 55 5.82 3.13 1.92
C THR A 55 7.27 3.57 2.09
N ALA A 56 8.05 3.56 1.01
CA ALA A 56 9.46 3.95 1.05
C ALA A 56 9.63 5.41 1.51
N ARG A 57 8.80 6.34 1.03
CA ARG A 57 8.84 7.75 1.43
C ARG A 57 8.52 7.94 2.92
N ILE A 58 7.42 7.35 3.40
CA ILE A 58 7.02 7.46 4.81
C ILE A 58 8.10 6.86 5.70
N MET A 59 8.55 5.64 5.41
CA MET A 59 9.51 4.95 6.26
C MET A 59 10.90 5.59 6.24
N LYS A 60 11.33 6.15 5.10
CA LYS A 60 12.59 6.92 5.03
C LYS A 60 12.56 8.14 5.95
N MET A 61 11.43 8.87 5.97
CA MET A 61 11.28 10.01 6.88
C MET A 61 11.18 9.56 8.33
N SER A 62 10.47 8.46 8.59
CA SER A 62 10.36 7.88 9.93
C SER A 62 11.72 7.51 10.48
N GLU A 63 12.50 6.73 9.74
CA GLU A 63 13.86 6.31 10.13
C GLU A 63 14.79 7.51 10.39
N GLN A 64 14.61 8.61 9.64
CA GLN A 64 15.43 9.81 9.78
C GLN A 64 15.03 10.70 10.96
N TYR A 65 13.74 10.86 11.26
CA TYR A 65 13.23 11.90 12.16
C TYR A 65 12.54 11.37 13.43
N LEU A 66 12.16 10.10 13.45
CA LEU A 66 11.60 9.43 14.62
C LEU A 66 12.62 8.45 15.21
N SER A 67 12.86 8.55 16.50
CA SER A 67 13.73 7.61 17.23
C SER A 67 13.11 6.21 17.32
N GLN A 68 11.78 6.16 17.37
CA GLN A 68 10.98 4.95 17.29
C GLN A 68 9.66 5.32 16.62
N CYS A 69 9.14 4.41 15.79
CA CYS A 69 7.71 4.41 15.55
C CYS A 69 7.07 4.21 16.92
N SER A 70 6.20 5.13 17.35
CA SER A 70 5.31 4.82 18.46
C SER A 70 4.69 3.49 18.11
N HIS A 71 5.03 2.42 18.86
CA HIS A 71 4.28 1.17 18.76
C HIS A 71 2.83 1.62 18.82
N PRO A 72 1.99 1.31 17.83
CA PRO A 72 0.56 1.50 18.01
C PRO A 72 0.18 0.58 19.18
N ARG A 73 0.30 1.10 20.40
CA ARG A 73 -0.30 0.53 21.60
C ARG A 73 -1.78 0.69 21.31
N HIS A 74 -2.33 -0.34 20.69
CA HIS A 74 -3.63 -0.34 20.02
C HIS A 74 -3.70 0.52 18.74
N PRO A 75 -4.51 0.10 17.75
CA PRO A 75 -4.96 0.99 16.69
C PRO A 75 -5.75 2.13 17.37
N MET A 76 -5.09 3.25 17.64
CA MET A 76 -5.76 4.47 18.09
C MET A 76 -6.04 5.39 16.89
N SER A 77 -6.67 4.81 15.87
CA SER A 77 -8.01 5.23 15.49
C SER A 77 -8.91 4.07 15.90
N GLY A 78 -9.68 4.20 16.98
CA GLY A 78 -10.51 3.12 17.53
C GLY A 78 -11.66 2.67 16.63
N MET A 79 -11.57 2.87 15.32
CA MET A 79 -12.65 2.62 14.34
C MET A 79 -12.44 1.38 13.48
N GLY A 80 -11.37 0.59 13.70
CA GLY A 80 -11.11 -0.60 12.89
C GLY A 80 -11.03 -0.26 11.39
N VAL A 81 -11.21 -1.27 10.54
CA VAL A 81 -11.38 -1.03 9.11
C VAL A 81 -12.77 -0.38 8.89
N PRO A 82 -12.90 0.69 8.08
CA PRO A 82 -14.17 1.39 7.91
C PRO A 82 -15.31 0.47 7.43
N LYS A 83 -16.54 0.77 7.86
CA LYS A 83 -17.74 -0.03 7.54
C LYS A 83 -17.92 -0.26 6.04
N GLU A 84 -17.64 0.75 5.23
CA GLU A 84 -17.74 0.69 3.76
C GLU A 84 -16.88 -0.44 3.15
N TYR A 85 -15.65 -0.62 3.65
CA TYR A 85 -14.81 -1.72 3.21
C TYR A 85 -15.42 -3.08 3.59
N HIS A 86 -15.97 -3.20 4.80
CA HIS A 86 -16.64 -4.43 5.24
C HIS A 86 -17.87 -4.73 4.37
N GLU A 87 -18.66 -3.73 4.01
CA GLU A 87 -19.80 -3.88 3.10
C GLU A 87 -19.37 -4.40 1.73
N PHE A 88 -18.29 -3.88 1.14
CA PHE A 88 -17.74 -4.40 -0.12
C PHE A 88 -17.28 -5.86 0.02
N MET A 89 -16.61 -6.20 1.13
CA MET A 89 -16.15 -7.57 1.38
C MET A 89 -17.31 -8.55 1.55
N ASP A 90 -18.34 -8.18 2.32
CA ASP A 90 -19.51 -9.02 2.56
C ASP A 90 -20.34 -9.26 1.29
N ASN A 91 -20.32 -8.31 0.36
CA ASN A 91 -20.97 -8.40 -0.95
C ASN A 91 -20.09 -9.00 -2.06
N TYR A 92 -18.89 -9.50 -1.74
CA TYR A 92 -17.92 -10.03 -2.70
C TYR A 92 -17.44 -9.02 -3.76
N GLU A 93 -17.55 -7.72 -3.47
CA GLU A 93 -17.11 -6.62 -4.33
C GLU A 93 -15.62 -6.31 -4.09
N LEU A 94 -14.76 -7.31 -4.33
CA LEU A 94 -13.33 -7.26 -3.97
C LEU A 94 -12.56 -6.15 -4.68
N ASN A 95 -12.96 -5.80 -5.91
CA ASN A 95 -12.39 -4.68 -6.65
C ASN A 95 -12.66 -3.35 -5.94
N LYS A 96 -13.89 -3.12 -5.45
CA LYS A 96 -14.27 -1.92 -4.71
C LYS A 96 -13.57 -1.85 -3.35
N ALA A 97 -13.46 -2.99 -2.66
CA ALA A 97 -12.69 -3.07 -1.42
C ALA A 97 -11.21 -2.69 -1.62
N MET A 98 -10.64 -3.03 -2.77
CA MET A 98 -9.27 -2.69 -3.13
C MET A 98 -9.15 -1.24 -3.63
N ASP A 99 -10.12 -0.72 -4.37
CA ASP A 99 -10.22 0.70 -4.73
C ASP A 99 -10.22 1.59 -3.49
N PHE A 100 -11.01 1.22 -2.46
CA PHE A 100 -11.01 1.89 -1.16
C PHE A 100 -9.60 2.01 -0.55
N ILE A 101 -8.80 0.94 -0.60
CA ILE A 101 -7.42 0.96 -0.10
C ILE A 101 -6.55 1.90 -0.95
N TRP A 102 -6.72 1.88 -2.27
CA TRP A 102 -5.94 2.73 -3.19
C TRP A 102 -6.29 4.21 -3.10
N ASP A 103 -7.54 4.54 -2.77
CA ASP A 103 -7.95 5.89 -2.46
C ASP A 103 -7.23 6.39 -1.19
N LYS A 104 -7.12 5.55 -0.15
CA LYS A 104 -6.33 5.88 1.04
C LYS A 104 -4.85 6.06 0.75
N ILE A 105 -4.26 5.22 -0.10
CA ILE A 105 -2.87 5.41 -0.57
C ILE A 105 -2.72 6.79 -1.25
N SER A 106 -3.67 7.17 -2.11
CA SER A 106 -3.65 8.43 -2.84
C SER A 106 -3.85 9.65 -1.92
N GLU A 107 -4.78 9.55 -0.96
CA GLU A 107 -5.00 10.56 0.09
C GLU A 107 -3.72 10.82 0.91
N LEU A 108 -3.02 9.75 1.31
CA LEU A 108 -1.77 9.86 2.06
C LEU A 108 -0.66 10.49 1.23
N ASP A 109 -0.51 10.11 -0.05
CA ASP A 109 0.49 10.72 -0.93
C ASP A 109 0.23 12.23 -1.08
N LEU A 110 -1.04 12.61 -1.31
CA LEU A 110 -1.46 14.00 -1.38
C LEU A 110 -1.22 14.74 -0.05
N HIS A 111 -1.44 14.09 1.10
CA HIS A 111 -1.14 14.66 2.40
C HIS A 111 0.36 14.98 2.54
N ILE A 112 1.25 14.08 2.11
CA ILE A 112 2.70 14.34 2.11
C ILE A 112 3.05 15.50 1.18
N GLN A 113 2.42 15.59 0.00
CA GLN A 113 2.65 16.70 -0.93
C GLN A 113 2.21 18.05 -0.35
N LYS A 114 1.07 18.10 0.34
CA LYS A 114 0.53 19.34 0.94
C LYS A 114 1.29 19.77 2.19
N THR A 115 1.68 18.81 3.03
CA THR A 115 2.34 19.09 4.32
C THR A 115 3.85 19.23 4.20
N GLU A 116 4.44 18.72 3.11
CA GLU A 116 5.88 18.75 2.83
C GLU A 116 6.76 18.43 4.05
N PRO A 117 6.56 17.28 4.73
CA PRO A 117 7.17 16.99 6.03
C PRO A 117 8.70 17.05 6.03
N PHE A 118 9.36 16.76 4.90
CA PHE A 118 10.81 16.96 4.74
C PHE A 118 11.26 18.42 4.88
N LYS A 119 10.46 19.37 4.40
CA LYS A 119 10.75 20.79 4.55
C LYS A 119 10.42 21.25 5.97
N VAL A 120 9.27 20.81 6.51
CA VAL A 120 8.86 21.10 7.88
C VAL A 120 9.92 20.61 8.87
N ALA A 121 10.49 19.42 8.69
CA ALA A 121 11.51 18.85 9.57
C ALA A 121 12.80 19.68 9.67
N LYS A 122 13.08 20.54 8.69
CA LYS A 122 14.23 21.47 8.73
C LYS A 122 13.96 22.72 9.55
N GLN A 123 12.68 23.09 9.73
CA GLN A 123 12.25 24.32 10.40
C GLN A 123 11.70 24.02 11.80
N ASP A 124 10.81 23.03 11.89
CA ASP A 124 10.13 22.62 13.11
C ASP A 124 10.08 21.09 13.16
N LYS A 125 10.99 20.51 13.96
CA LYS A 125 11.11 19.06 14.11
C LYS A 125 9.90 18.46 14.80
N GLU A 126 9.31 19.12 15.79
CA GLU A 126 8.19 18.54 16.54
C GLU A 126 6.93 18.48 15.67
N LYS A 127 6.64 19.54 14.91
CA LYS A 127 5.55 19.53 13.93
C LYS A 127 5.73 18.46 12.86
N ALA A 128 6.96 18.26 12.37
CA ALA A 128 7.25 17.17 11.43
C ALA A 128 6.99 15.80 12.06
N LYS A 129 7.37 15.59 13.32
CA LYS A 129 7.11 14.33 14.03
C LYS A 129 5.62 14.06 14.18
N GLU A 130 4.78 15.07 14.43
CA GLU A 130 3.33 14.92 14.47
C GLU A 130 2.75 14.43 13.13
N ILE A 131 3.17 15.06 12.03
CA ILE A 131 2.78 14.63 10.67
C ILE A 131 3.23 13.19 10.40
N LEU A 132 4.46 12.83 10.78
CA LEU A 132 4.99 11.50 10.55
C LEU A 132 4.27 10.43 11.38
N ARG A 133 3.88 10.73 12.63
CA ARG A 133 3.08 9.80 13.45
C ARG A 133 1.72 9.52 12.80
N TYR A 134 1.06 10.54 12.25
CA TYR A 134 -0.17 10.37 11.48
C TYR A 134 0.06 9.47 10.26
N LEU A 135 1.07 9.77 9.44
CA LEU A 135 1.38 8.98 8.23
C LEU A 135 1.69 7.52 8.54
N ILE A 136 2.40 7.22 9.62
CA ILE A 136 2.72 5.85 10.05
C ILE A 136 1.47 5.13 10.53
N SER A 137 0.60 5.82 11.28
CA SER A 137 -0.67 5.26 11.73
C SER A 137 -1.54 4.85 10.55
N GLU A 138 -1.69 5.73 9.56
CA GLU A 138 -2.49 5.45 8.37
C GLU A 138 -1.85 4.36 7.48
N LEU A 139 -0.52 4.37 7.32
CA LEU A 139 0.19 3.31 6.60
C LEU A 139 0.02 1.94 7.28
N SER A 140 0.03 1.90 8.62
CA SER A 140 -0.27 0.69 9.38
C SER A 140 -1.69 0.20 9.13
N GLN A 141 -2.66 1.11 9.05
CA GLN A 141 -4.05 0.76 8.75
C GLN A 141 -4.20 0.20 7.33
N ILE A 142 -3.57 0.83 6.34
CA ILE A 142 -3.50 0.32 4.96
C ILE A 142 -2.93 -1.10 4.97
N ALA A 143 -1.82 -1.34 5.66
CA ALA A 143 -1.21 -2.66 5.70
C ALA A 143 -2.13 -3.71 6.33
N ILE A 144 -2.82 -3.41 7.42
CA ILE A 144 -3.79 -4.32 8.05
C ILE A 144 -4.95 -4.63 7.10
N THR A 145 -5.56 -3.60 6.51
CA THR A 145 -6.70 -3.74 5.59
C THR A 145 -6.32 -4.49 4.31
N LEU A 146 -5.06 -4.39 3.88
CA LEU A 146 -4.54 -5.05 2.68
C LEU A 146 -4.26 -6.55 2.86
N ARG A 147 -4.12 -7.02 4.10
CA ARG A 147 -3.73 -8.40 4.43
C ARG A 147 -4.50 -9.52 3.71
N PRO A 148 -5.84 -9.48 3.54
CA PRO A 148 -6.55 -10.53 2.80
C PRO A 148 -6.18 -10.56 1.30
N PHE A 149 -5.71 -9.45 0.74
CA PHE A 149 -5.34 -9.34 -0.67
C PHE A 149 -3.85 -9.60 -0.90
N LEU A 150 -2.97 -8.90 -0.19
CA LEU A 150 -1.51 -8.93 -0.36
C LEU A 150 -0.82 -9.26 0.97
N PRO A 151 -0.89 -10.53 1.43
CA PRO A 151 -0.44 -10.92 2.76
C PRO A 151 1.05 -10.66 3.00
N GLU A 152 1.92 -10.98 2.03
CA GLU A 152 3.36 -10.77 2.19
C GLU A 152 3.71 -9.28 2.20
N THR A 153 3.04 -8.49 1.36
CA THR A 153 3.23 -7.04 1.28
C THR A 153 2.78 -6.36 2.56
N SER A 154 1.62 -6.76 3.09
CA SER A 154 1.10 -6.33 4.39
C SER A 154 2.12 -6.56 5.50
N GLU A 155 2.65 -7.78 5.59
CA GLU A 155 3.66 -8.13 6.59
C GLU A 155 4.94 -7.30 6.46
N LYS A 156 5.47 -7.15 5.23
CA LYS A 156 6.66 -6.33 4.98
C LYS A 156 6.49 -4.86 5.41
N ILE A 157 5.30 -4.28 5.23
CA ILE A 157 5.00 -2.90 5.68
C ILE A 157 4.94 -2.84 7.20
N LEU A 158 4.21 -3.77 7.84
CA LEU A 158 4.08 -3.82 9.30
C LEU A 158 5.44 -4.04 9.98
N ASP A 159 6.29 -4.89 9.41
CA ASP A 159 7.64 -5.12 9.89
C ASP A 159 8.53 -3.90 9.74
N ALA A 160 8.45 -3.19 8.61
CA ALA A 160 9.16 -1.93 8.40
C ALA A 160 8.78 -0.89 9.49
N ILE A 161 7.47 -0.75 9.75
CA ILE A 161 6.96 0.13 10.81
C ILE A 161 7.48 -0.31 12.18
N LYS A 162 7.36 -1.60 12.51
CA LYS A 162 7.80 -2.17 13.79
C LYS A 162 9.30 -1.96 14.03
N GLN A 163 10.11 -2.12 12.99
CA GLN A 163 11.56 -1.93 13.05
C GLN A 163 11.98 -0.47 12.91
N ASN A 164 11.05 0.44 12.61
CA ASN A 164 11.30 1.83 12.22
C ASN A 164 12.41 1.94 11.16
N LYS A 165 12.32 1.12 10.12
CA LYS A 165 13.36 1.00 9.10
C LYS A 165 12.74 0.97 7.73
N MET A 166 13.32 1.72 6.79
CA MET A 166 12.90 1.68 5.40
C MET A 166 13.10 0.24 4.86
N PRO A 167 12.06 -0.39 4.29
CA PRO A 167 12.19 -1.72 3.72
C PRO A 167 12.98 -1.65 2.41
N LYS A 168 13.46 -2.81 1.94
CA LYS A 168 13.80 -2.95 0.52
C LYS A 168 12.57 -2.61 -0.33
N PRO A 169 12.74 -2.13 -1.59
CA PRO A 169 11.60 -1.83 -2.45
C PRO A 169 10.60 -2.99 -2.47
N LEU A 170 9.34 -2.70 -2.12
CA LEU A 170 8.28 -3.72 -2.07
C LEU A 170 8.04 -4.33 -3.46
N PHE A 171 8.12 -3.48 -4.48
CA PHE A 171 7.92 -3.83 -5.89
C PHE A 171 9.00 -3.14 -6.72
N LEU A 172 9.75 -3.93 -7.49
CA LEU A 172 10.74 -3.39 -8.43
C LEU A 172 10.05 -3.05 -9.74
N ARG A 173 10.18 -1.81 -10.20
CA ARG A 173 9.65 -1.35 -11.49
C ARG A 173 10.15 -2.25 -12.62
N LYS A 174 9.23 -2.66 -13.50
CA LYS A 174 9.52 -3.49 -14.67
C LYS A 174 9.65 -2.62 -15.92
N LYS A 175 10.64 -2.93 -16.76
CA LYS A 175 10.86 -2.28 -18.05
C LYS A 175 9.96 -2.91 -19.10
#